data_AF-A0A357GVH9-F1
#
_entry.id   AF-A0A357GVH9-F1
#
_cell.length_a   1.000
_cell.length_b   1.000
_cell.length_c   1.000
_cell.angle_alpha   90.00
_cell.angle_beta   90.00
_cell.angle_gamma   90.00
#
_symmetry.space_group_name_H-M   'P 1'
#
loop_
_entity.id
_entity.type
_entity.pdbx_description
1 polymer ?
#
loop_
_entity_poly.entity_id
_entity_poly.type
_entity_poly.pdbx_seq_one_letter_code
_entity_poly.pdbx_strand_id
1 'polypeptide(L)'
;MGTVTIAKEVLRELNELSKNPDNIKDYSRFHKDGKSHISLATPIVRKLSAEKFKKIKHLDKKQILEYCEDLLKFKNSSCRDIAFDWAFRIRKNYSKEDFAMFEKWLDEYVDTWGSCDDLCTHALGYYLFAFPEFISQIHHWTKSKNKWKRRASAVVFIYSARQNKYLNDILKIAKTLLLDREDLVQKAYGWMLKESSNVNQQEIFEFVMKHKSTMSRTALRYAIEKMSTNLKKQAMLKP
;
A
#
# COMPACT_ATOMS: atom_id res chain seq x y z
N MET A 1 38.05 10.58 -4.81
CA MET A 1 36.79 10.37 -5.56
C MET A 1 35.91 9.46 -4.71
N GLY A 2 34.90 9.99 -4.04
CA GLY A 2 34.05 9.18 -3.17
C GLY A 2 33.22 8.20 -3.99
N THR A 3 33.21 6.93 -3.58
CA THR A 3 32.43 5.87 -4.22
C THR A 3 30.96 6.32 -4.35
N VAL A 4 30.45 6.38 -5.57
CA VAL A 4 29.04 6.71 -5.81
C VAL A 4 28.21 5.55 -5.27
N THR A 5 27.34 5.82 -4.29
CA THR A 5 26.45 4.78 -3.75
C THR A 5 25.43 4.37 -4.82
N ILE A 6 24.97 3.11 -4.80
CA ILE A 6 23.97 2.61 -5.75
C ILE A 6 22.71 3.50 -5.76
N ALA A 7 22.33 4.09 -4.62
CA ALA A 7 21.21 5.01 -4.52
C ALA A 7 21.41 6.29 -5.37
N LYS A 8 22.63 6.87 -5.35
CA LYS A 8 22.97 8.02 -6.20
C LYS A 8 23.02 7.65 -7.68
N GLU A 9 23.49 6.44 -8.03
CA GLU A 9 23.42 5.95 -9.41
C GLU A 9 21.97 5.84 -9.91
N VAL A 10 21.09 5.27 -9.09
CA VAL A 10 19.65 5.14 -9.40
C VAL A 10 19.03 6.51 -9.64
N LEU A 11 19.25 7.48 -8.74
CA LEU A 11 18.69 8.82 -8.91
C LEU A 11 19.20 9.47 -10.21
N ARG A 12 20.50 9.36 -10.50
CA ARG A 12 21.07 9.90 -11.74
C ARG A 12 20.40 9.28 -12.97
N GLU A 13 20.22 7.97 -13.01
CA GLU A 13 19.59 7.30 -14.15
C GLU A 13 18.11 7.60 -14.29
N LEU A 14 17.37 7.73 -13.18
CA LEU A 14 16.00 8.22 -13.20
C LEU A 14 15.93 9.64 -13.79
N ASN A 15 16.84 10.53 -13.41
CA ASN A 15 16.89 11.88 -13.96
C ASN A 15 17.19 11.87 -15.47
N GLU A 16 18.13 11.05 -15.93
CA GLU A 16 18.40 10.91 -17.37
C GLU A 16 17.20 10.34 -18.14
N LEU A 17 16.54 9.30 -17.62
CA LEU A 17 15.33 8.73 -18.23
C LEU A 17 14.20 9.74 -18.30
N SER A 18 14.10 10.65 -17.33
CA SER A 18 13.04 11.67 -17.28
C SER A 18 13.17 12.75 -18.36
N LYS A 19 14.35 12.88 -18.99
CA LYS A 19 14.58 13.84 -20.08
C LYS A 19 13.89 13.44 -21.38
N ASN A 20 13.55 12.16 -21.56
CA ASN A 20 12.80 11.69 -22.71
C ASN A 20 11.28 11.82 -22.44
N PRO A 21 10.52 12.65 -23.18
CA PRO A 21 9.09 12.81 -23.00
C PRO A 21 8.29 11.51 -23.15
N ASP A 22 8.75 10.56 -23.97
CA ASP A 22 8.06 9.27 -24.17
C ASP A 22 8.05 8.41 -22.91
N ASN A 23 9.00 8.66 -21.99
CA ASN A 23 9.10 7.95 -20.73
C ASN A 23 8.15 8.48 -19.66
N ILE A 24 7.51 9.62 -19.90
CA ILE A 24 6.72 10.35 -18.92
C ILE A 24 5.22 10.05 -19.11
N LYS A 25 4.48 9.96 -18.00
CA LYS A 25 3.02 9.78 -17.98
C LYS A 25 2.36 10.78 -17.05
N ASP A 26 1.14 11.16 -17.43
CA ASP A 26 0.27 12.01 -16.64
C ASP A 26 -0.71 11.17 -15.81
N TYR A 27 -0.60 11.27 -14.49
CA TYR A 27 -1.44 10.60 -13.50
C TYR A 27 -2.41 11.57 -12.81
N SER A 28 -2.54 12.81 -13.29
CA SER A 28 -3.35 13.87 -12.66
C SER A 28 -4.82 13.46 -12.54
N ARG A 29 -5.35 12.70 -13.52
CA ARG A 29 -6.73 12.17 -13.48
C ARG A 29 -7.05 11.30 -12.26
N PHE A 30 -6.03 10.74 -11.61
CA PHE A 30 -6.19 9.89 -10.42
C PHE A 30 -6.12 10.69 -9.11
N HIS A 31 -5.81 11.97 -9.18
CA HIS A 31 -5.67 12.87 -8.04
C HIS A 31 -6.76 13.94 -8.10
N LYS A 32 -7.33 14.25 -6.94
CA LYS A 32 -8.39 15.27 -6.81
C LYS A 32 -7.88 16.59 -6.24
N ASP A 33 -6.57 16.80 -6.28
CA ASP A 33 -5.90 17.97 -5.69
C ASP A 33 -5.65 19.10 -6.68
N GLY A 34 -6.03 18.92 -7.95
CA GLY A 34 -5.84 19.92 -9.01
C GLY A 34 -4.38 20.14 -9.42
N LYS A 35 -3.46 19.27 -8.99
CA LYS A 35 -2.03 19.36 -9.31
C LYS A 35 -1.67 18.44 -10.47
N SER A 36 -0.62 18.82 -11.21
CA SER A 36 -0.02 17.94 -12.21
C SER A 36 0.78 16.83 -11.54
N HIS A 37 0.40 15.58 -11.79
CA HIS A 37 1.10 14.39 -11.31
C HIS A 37 1.78 13.70 -12.47
N ILE A 38 2.89 14.29 -12.91
CA ILE A 38 3.65 13.83 -14.07
C ILE A 38 4.92 13.13 -13.57
N SER A 39 5.12 11.87 -13.96
CA SER A 39 6.29 11.09 -13.54
C SER A 39 6.71 10.09 -14.60
N LEU A 40 7.85 9.44 -14.38
CA LEU A 40 8.26 8.29 -15.18
C LEU A 40 7.17 7.21 -15.16
N ALA A 41 6.95 6.60 -16.32
CA ALA A 41 6.04 5.47 -16.45
C ALA A 41 6.49 4.32 -15.55
N THR A 42 5.57 3.74 -14.78
CA THR A 42 5.86 2.62 -13.87
C THR A 42 6.67 1.48 -14.51
N PRO A 43 6.41 1.03 -15.76
CA PRO A 43 7.22 -0.02 -16.38
C PRO A 43 8.71 0.34 -16.51
N ILE A 44 9.03 1.61 -16.75
CA ILE A 44 10.40 2.10 -16.88
C ILE A 44 11.10 2.07 -15.52
N VAL A 45 10.42 2.58 -14.48
CA VAL A 45 10.93 2.55 -13.10
C VAL A 45 11.17 1.11 -12.63
N ARG A 46 10.23 0.19 -12.88
CA ARG A 46 10.37 -1.22 -12.49
C ARG A 46 11.46 -1.94 -13.28
N LYS A 47 11.67 -1.60 -14.55
CA LYS A 47 12.80 -2.12 -15.35
C LYS A 47 14.13 -1.69 -14.72
N LEU A 48 14.31 -0.39 -14.45
CA LEU A 48 15.52 0.11 -13.79
C LEU A 48 15.72 -0.53 -12.41
N SER A 49 14.64 -0.65 -11.63
CA SER A 49 14.66 -1.33 -10.32
C SER A 49 15.26 -2.73 -10.42
N ALA A 50 14.75 -3.54 -11.34
CA ALA A 50 15.19 -4.92 -11.52
C ALA A 50 16.65 -5.01 -11.98
N GLU A 51 17.07 -4.14 -12.90
CA GLU A 51 18.44 -4.07 -13.40
C GLU A 51 19.43 -3.71 -12.27
N LYS A 52 19.09 -2.70 -11.47
CA LYS A 52 19.92 -2.23 -10.36
C LYS A 52 19.94 -3.21 -9.19
N PHE A 53 18.82 -3.88 -8.91
CA PHE A 53 18.77 -4.91 -7.88
C PHE A 53 19.74 -6.06 -8.15
N LYS A 54 19.97 -6.45 -9.42
CA LYS A 54 20.94 -7.50 -9.77
C LYS A 54 22.35 -7.19 -9.25
N LYS A 55 22.71 -5.91 -9.15
CA LYS A 55 24.02 -5.47 -8.65
C LYS A 55 24.17 -5.59 -7.13
N ILE A 56 23.06 -5.58 -6.38
CA ILE A 56 23.08 -5.57 -4.91
C ILE A 56 22.47 -6.81 -4.27
N LYS A 57 21.83 -7.71 -5.04
CA LYS A 57 21.13 -8.90 -4.52
C LYS A 57 21.99 -9.87 -3.70
N HIS A 58 23.32 -9.75 -3.79
CA HIS A 58 24.29 -10.58 -3.07
C HIS A 58 24.67 -9.99 -1.70
N LEU A 59 24.31 -8.73 -1.45
CA LEU A 59 24.55 -8.05 -0.18
C LEU A 59 23.59 -8.57 0.88
N ASP A 60 23.93 -8.32 2.15
CA ASP A 60 23.06 -8.70 3.25
C ASP A 60 21.79 -7.83 3.32
N LYS A 61 20.82 -8.28 4.12
CA LYS A 61 19.54 -7.59 4.33
C LYS A 61 19.74 -6.14 4.77
N LYS A 62 20.65 -5.90 5.72
CA LYS A 62 20.83 -4.59 6.34
C LYS A 62 21.34 -3.59 5.31
N GLN A 63 22.35 -3.96 4.52
CA GLN A 63 22.90 -3.12 3.45
C GLN A 63 21.84 -2.77 2.39
N ILE A 64 21.01 -3.74 2.00
CA ILE A 64 19.94 -3.49 1.02
C ILE A 64 18.90 -2.53 1.58
N LEU A 65 18.49 -2.69 2.85
CA LEU A 65 17.55 -1.79 3.51
C LEU A 65 18.14 -0.38 3.73
N GLU A 66 19.43 -0.25 4.00
CA GLU A 66 20.14 1.04 4.05
C GLU A 66 20.08 1.76 2.70
N TYR A 67 20.27 1.04 1.58
CA TYR A 67 20.08 1.63 0.25
C TYR A 67 18.63 2.01 -0.04
N CYS A 68 17.66 1.25 0.46
CA CYS A 68 16.25 1.62 0.36
C CYS A 68 15.98 2.93 1.12
N GLU A 69 16.47 3.06 2.34
CA GLU A 69 16.37 4.28 3.15
C GLU A 69 17.02 5.47 2.42
N ASP A 70 18.20 5.30 1.83
CA ASP A 70 18.88 6.36 1.07
C ASP A 70 18.10 6.79 -0.18
N LEU A 71 17.44 5.85 -0.86
CA LEU A 71 16.53 6.17 -1.96
C LEU A 71 15.31 6.97 -1.48
N LEU A 72 14.75 6.60 -0.33
CA LEU A 72 13.58 7.29 0.26
C LEU A 72 13.91 8.73 0.66
N LYS A 73 15.12 8.98 1.19
CA LYS A 73 15.60 10.33 1.54
C LYS A 73 15.64 11.30 0.37
N PHE A 74 15.72 10.83 -0.88
CA PHE A 74 15.66 11.72 -2.05
C PHE A 74 14.28 12.35 -2.27
N LYS A 75 13.23 11.87 -1.59
CA LYS A 75 11.84 12.37 -1.74
C LYS A 75 11.37 12.41 -3.19
N ASN A 76 11.84 11.44 -3.99
CA ASN A 76 11.46 11.24 -5.37
C ASN A 76 10.53 10.01 -5.48
N SER A 77 9.41 10.14 -6.19
CA SER A 77 8.42 9.06 -6.29
C SER A 77 8.99 7.78 -6.90
N SER A 78 9.79 7.89 -7.97
CA SER A 78 10.43 6.73 -8.60
C SER A 78 11.52 6.11 -7.73
N CYS A 79 12.28 6.90 -6.96
CA CYS A 79 13.20 6.34 -5.97
C CYS A 79 12.46 5.56 -4.88
N ARG A 80 11.32 6.08 -4.41
CA ARG A 80 10.47 5.40 -3.43
C ARG A 80 9.90 4.09 -3.97
N ASP A 81 9.40 4.08 -5.21
CA ASP A 81 8.91 2.85 -5.86
C ASP A 81 10.01 1.78 -5.94
N ILE A 82 11.25 2.18 -6.23
CA ILE A 82 12.41 1.28 -6.26
C ILE A 82 12.76 0.78 -4.85
N ALA A 83 12.77 1.66 -3.84
CA ALA A 83 13.03 1.27 -2.46
C ALA A 83 12.03 0.21 -1.96
N PHE A 84 10.73 0.43 -2.21
CA PHE A 84 9.68 -0.51 -1.83
C PHE A 84 9.76 -1.82 -2.64
N ASP A 85 10.11 -1.76 -3.92
CA ASP A 85 10.41 -2.95 -4.74
C ASP A 85 11.54 -3.79 -4.14
N TRP A 86 12.66 -3.16 -3.81
CA TRP A 86 13.85 -3.83 -3.31
C TRP A 86 13.61 -4.45 -1.94
N ALA A 87 12.93 -3.73 -1.03
CA ALA A 87 12.48 -4.28 0.23
C ALA A 87 11.63 -5.55 0.00
N PHE A 88 10.64 -5.49 -0.90
CA PHE A 88 9.81 -6.66 -1.20
C PHE A 88 10.58 -7.83 -1.82
N ARG A 89 11.63 -7.58 -2.61
CA ARG A 89 12.46 -8.65 -3.19
C ARG A 89 13.20 -9.46 -2.13
N ILE A 90 13.61 -8.82 -1.03
CA ILE A 90 14.31 -9.48 0.08
C ILE A 90 13.39 -10.01 1.19
N ARG A 91 12.06 -9.95 0.99
CA ARG A 91 11.05 -10.27 2.01
C ARG A 91 11.22 -11.56 2.80
N LYS A 92 11.85 -12.59 2.21
CA LYS A 92 12.14 -13.87 2.87
C LYS A 92 13.14 -13.75 4.02
N ASN A 93 13.87 -12.64 4.10
CA ASN A 93 14.92 -12.40 5.09
C ASN A 93 14.43 -11.50 6.24
N TYR A 94 13.17 -11.09 6.24
CA TYR A 94 12.63 -10.22 7.30
C TYR A 94 12.69 -10.88 8.68
N SER A 95 12.78 -10.06 9.71
CA SER A 95 12.72 -10.44 11.12
C SER A 95 11.84 -9.49 11.91
N LYS A 96 11.50 -9.83 13.16
CA LYS A 96 10.57 -9.04 13.99
C LYS A 96 11.05 -7.61 14.23
N GLU A 97 12.36 -7.39 14.21
CA GLU A 97 13.00 -6.10 14.41
C GLU A 97 12.73 -5.11 13.27
N ASP A 98 12.35 -5.61 12.07
CA ASP A 98 12.12 -4.77 10.89
C ASP A 98 10.79 -3.99 10.96
N PHE A 99 9.89 -4.29 11.91
CA PHE A 99 8.60 -3.58 12.02
C PHE A 99 8.78 -2.08 12.22
N ALA A 100 9.70 -1.69 13.12
CA ALA A 100 9.94 -0.28 13.44
C ALA A 100 10.43 0.50 12.22
N MET A 101 11.21 -0.13 11.34
CA MET A 101 11.63 0.47 10.07
C MET A 101 10.44 0.67 9.13
N PHE A 102 9.58 -0.33 8.94
CA PHE A 102 8.41 -0.17 8.08
C PHE A 102 7.42 0.87 8.61
N GLU A 103 7.22 0.92 9.93
CA GLU A 103 6.39 1.95 10.56
C GLU A 103 6.99 3.34 10.34
N LYS A 104 8.31 3.50 10.51
CA LYS A 104 9.02 4.74 10.18
C LYS A 104 8.83 5.12 8.72
N TRP A 105 8.98 4.18 7.77
CA TRP A 105 8.82 4.46 6.35
C TRP A 105 7.41 4.92 5.99
N LEU A 106 6.40 4.29 6.62
CA LEU A 106 5.01 4.69 6.48
C LEU A 106 4.79 6.12 7.00
N ASP A 107 5.39 6.50 8.12
CA ASP A 107 5.20 7.82 8.70
C ASP A 107 5.98 8.93 7.97
N GLU A 108 7.19 8.64 7.50
CA GLU A 108 8.09 9.66 6.92
C GLU A 108 8.01 9.78 5.39
N TYR A 109 7.75 8.67 4.68
CA TYR A 109 7.93 8.61 3.22
C TYR A 109 6.66 8.28 2.45
N VAL A 110 5.53 8.02 3.10
CA VAL A 110 4.24 7.81 2.43
C VAL A 110 3.42 9.09 2.47
N ASP A 111 3.16 9.66 1.28
CA ASP A 111 2.46 10.95 1.12
C ASP A 111 1.33 10.91 0.09
N THR A 112 1.15 9.78 -0.59
CA THR A 112 0.12 9.56 -1.61
C THR A 112 -0.51 8.19 -1.44
N TRP A 113 -1.73 8.02 -1.99
CA TRP A 113 -2.41 6.73 -2.00
C TRP A 113 -1.59 5.67 -2.74
N GLY A 114 -0.89 6.06 -3.83
CA GLY A 114 -0.03 5.16 -4.59
C GLY A 114 1.16 4.65 -3.76
N SER A 115 1.86 5.53 -3.05
CA SER A 115 2.96 5.13 -2.17
C SER A 115 2.50 4.25 -0.99
N CYS A 116 1.32 4.54 -0.43
CA CYS A 116 0.73 3.73 0.62
C CYS A 116 0.42 2.32 0.10
N ASP A 117 -0.19 2.23 -1.07
CA ASP A 117 -0.60 0.97 -1.67
C ASP A 117 0.61 0.13 -2.09
N ASP A 118 1.65 0.74 -2.66
CA ASP A 118 2.86 0.02 -3.05
C ASP A 118 3.56 -0.62 -1.85
N LEU A 119 3.76 0.14 -0.76
CA LEU A 119 4.34 -0.38 0.47
C LEU A 119 3.46 -1.47 1.10
N CYS A 120 2.16 -1.18 1.27
CA CYS A 120 1.25 -2.02 2.04
C CYS A 120 0.80 -3.29 1.31
N THR A 121 0.72 -3.29 -0.02
CA THR A 121 0.34 -4.50 -0.76
C THR A 121 1.54 -5.43 -1.04
N HIS A 122 2.76 -4.94 -0.84
CA HIS A 122 4.01 -5.68 -1.06
C HIS A 122 4.79 -5.86 0.23
N ALA A 123 5.81 -5.03 0.48
CA ALA A 123 6.80 -5.23 1.52
C ALA A 123 6.17 -5.31 2.92
N LEU A 124 5.35 -4.33 3.29
CA LEU A 124 4.71 -4.28 4.61
C LEU A 124 3.53 -5.26 4.71
N GLY A 125 2.82 -5.51 3.61
CA GLY A 125 1.74 -6.52 3.57
C GLY A 125 2.26 -7.93 3.80
N TYR A 126 3.35 -8.30 3.12
CA TYR A 126 4.03 -9.57 3.37
C TYR A 126 4.59 -9.65 4.78
N TYR A 127 5.20 -8.57 5.27
CA TYR A 127 5.72 -8.51 6.64
C TYR A 127 4.63 -8.85 7.66
N LEU A 128 3.49 -8.16 7.62
CA LEU A 128 2.39 -8.40 8.54
C LEU A 128 1.83 -9.83 8.41
N PHE A 129 1.81 -10.37 7.19
CA PHE A 129 1.40 -11.75 6.96
C PHE A 129 2.32 -12.77 7.65
N ALA A 130 3.64 -12.55 7.59
CA ALA A 130 4.65 -13.41 8.18
C ALA A 130 4.80 -13.24 9.70
N PHE A 131 4.51 -12.05 10.24
CA PHE A 131 4.62 -11.70 11.66
C PHE A 131 3.28 -11.19 12.21
N PRO A 132 2.27 -12.07 12.38
CA PRO A 132 0.92 -11.68 12.78
C PRO A 132 0.83 -11.09 14.19
N GLU A 133 1.85 -11.24 15.04
CA GLU A 133 1.91 -10.58 16.36
C GLU A 133 1.82 -9.05 16.24
N PHE A 134 2.20 -8.47 15.10
CA PHE A 134 2.14 -7.03 14.85
C PHE A 134 0.74 -6.54 14.44
N ILE A 135 -0.25 -7.42 14.27
CA ILE A 135 -1.63 -7.03 13.94
C ILE A 135 -2.22 -6.09 15.00
N SER A 136 -1.87 -6.28 16.28
CA SER A 136 -2.36 -5.40 17.35
C SER A 136 -1.93 -3.94 17.17
N GLN A 137 -0.75 -3.70 16.61
CA GLN A 137 -0.21 -2.39 16.29
C GLN A 137 -0.97 -1.76 15.12
N ILE A 138 -1.38 -2.56 14.14
CA ILE A 138 -2.20 -2.11 13.02
C ILE A 138 -3.59 -1.67 13.50
N HIS A 139 -4.16 -2.30 14.52
CA HIS A 139 -5.41 -1.81 15.14
C HIS A 139 -5.24 -0.40 15.72
N HIS A 140 -4.07 -0.07 16.30
CA HIS A 140 -3.80 1.29 16.78
C HIS A 140 -3.69 2.32 15.64
N TRP A 141 -3.20 1.92 14.46
CA TRP A 141 -3.07 2.80 13.31
C TRP A 141 -4.41 3.37 12.83
N THR A 142 -5.52 2.65 13.04
CA THR A 142 -6.89 3.12 12.69
C THR A 142 -7.28 4.42 13.39
N LYS A 143 -6.63 4.75 14.52
CA LYS A 143 -6.90 5.96 15.34
C LYS A 143 -5.89 7.08 15.12
N SER A 144 -4.92 6.89 14.22
CA SER A 144 -3.86 7.86 13.99
C SER A 144 -4.40 9.17 13.41
N LYS A 145 -3.80 10.31 13.77
CA LYS A 145 -4.05 11.58 13.09
C LYS A 145 -3.54 11.59 11.64
N ASN A 146 -2.51 10.79 11.36
CA ASN A 146 -1.97 10.60 10.01
C ASN A 146 -2.95 9.76 9.17
N LYS A 147 -3.56 10.39 8.14
CA LYS A 147 -4.50 9.72 7.23
C LYS A 147 -3.86 8.54 6.47
N TRP A 148 -2.57 8.62 6.16
CA TRP A 148 -1.87 7.53 5.47
C TRP A 148 -1.68 6.32 6.37
N LYS A 149 -1.45 6.54 7.68
CA LYS A 149 -1.41 5.47 8.67
C LYS A 149 -2.78 4.79 8.85
N ARG A 150 -3.87 5.56 8.88
CA ARG A 150 -5.25 5.02 8.85
C ARG A 150 -5.58 4.29 7.55
N ARG A 151 -5.11 4.78 6.40
CA ARG A 151 -5.25 4.08 5.11
C ARG A 151 -4.49 2.75 5.15
N ALA A 152 -3.23 2.79 5.56
CA ALA A 152 -2.35 1.63 5.64
C ALA A 152 -2.92 0.54 6.55
N SER A 153 -3.60 0.91 7.64
CA SER A 153 -4.21 -0.08 8.54
C SER A 153 -5.23 -0.99 7.87
N ALA A 154 -5.84 -0.56 6.76
CA ALA A 154 -6.68 -1.40 5.92
C ALA A 154 -5.89 -2.02 4.75
N VAL A 155 -5.10 -1.23 4.02
CA VAL A 155 -4.43 -1.72 2.79
C VAL A 155 -3.40 -2.83 3.07
N VAL A 156 -2.76 -2.82 4.24
CA VAL A 156 -1.77 -3.85 4.61
C VAL A 156 -2.38 -5.27 4.64
N PHE A 157 -3.68 -5.39 4.91
CA PHE A 157 -4.37 -6.68 4.92
C PHE A 157 -4.72 -7.20 3.52
N ILE A 158 -4.53 -6.43 2.45
CA ILE A 158 -4.83 -6.88 1.08
C ILE A 158 -4.01 -8.13 0.73
N TYR A 159 -2.75 -8.19 1.17
CA TYR A 159 -1.90 -9.38 0.98
C TYR A 159 -2.55 -10.61 1.66
N SER A 160 -2.90 -10.48 2.94
CA SER A 160 -3.51 -11.55 3.73
C SER A 160 -4.90 -11.96 3.26
N ALA A 161 -5.73 -11.01 2.84
CA ALA A 161 -7.08 -11.24 2.31
C ALA A 161 -7.04 -12.13 1.05
N ARG A 162 -6.08 -11.89 0.15
CA ARG A 162 -5.84 -12.72 -1.03
C ARG A 162 -5.39 -14.15 -0.71
N GLN A 163 -4.84 -14.36 0.48
CA GLN A 163 -4.45 -15.67 1.03
C GLN A 163 -5.51 -16.28 1.95
N ASN A 164 -6.70 -15.66 2.04
CA ASN A 164 -7.77 -16.05 2.94
C ASN A 164 -7.33 -16.16 4.42
N LYS A 165 -6.57 -15.17 4.91
CA LYS A 165 -6.10 -15.10 6.31
C LYS A 165 -6.63 -13.85 7.02
N TYR A 166 -6.76 -13.98 8.35
CA TYR A 166 -7.06 -12.89 9.28
C TYR A 166 -8.40 -12.18 9.06
N LEU A 167 -9.44 -12.91 8.61
CA LEU A 167 -10.78 -12.35 8.37
C LEU A 167 -11.34 -11.60 9.61
N ASN A 168 -11.16 -12.16 10.81
CA ASN A 168 -11.61 -11.53 12.04
C ASN A 168 -10.99 -10.15 12.27
N ASP A 169 -9.70 -9.99 11.99
CA ASP A 169 -9.00 -8.70 12.11
C ASP A 169 -9.43 -7.74 11.02
N ILE A 170 -9.61 -8.22 9.79
CA ILE A 170 -10.14 -7.43 8.67
C ILE A 170 -11.50 -6.81 9.03
N LEU A 171 -12.43 -7.61 9.59
CA LEU A 171 -13.75 -7.13 10.00
C LEU A 171 -13.65 -6.12 11.17
N LYS A 172 -12.75 -6.33 12.13
CA LYS A 172 -12.50 -5.40 13.26
C LYS A 172 -11.91 -4.06 12.78
N ILE A 173 -10.94 -4.10 11.88
CA ILE A 173 -10.36 -2.89 11.26
C ILE A 173 -11.43 -2.13 10.48
N ALA A 174 -12.21 -2.82 9.63
CA ALA A 174 -13.29 -2.20 8.87
C ALA A 174 -14.35 -1.56 9.78
N LYS A 175 -14.71 -2.23 10.89
CA LYS A 175 -15.63 -1.67 11.89
C LYS A 175 -15.09 -0.41 12.55
N THR A 176 -13.79 -0.35 12.82
CA THR A 176 -13.15 0.81 13.46
C THR A 176 -13.06 2.00 12.48
N LEU A 177 -12.77 1.74 11.21
CA LEU A 177 -12.68 2.75 10.15
C LEU A 177 -14.05 3.15 9.56
N LEU A 178 -15.15 2.56 10.04
CA LEU A 178 -16.47 2.67 9.45
C LEU A 178 -16.91 4.13 9.24
N LEU A 179 -16.62 4.98 10.23
CA LEU A 179 -16.99 6.40 10.28
C LEU A 179 -15.83 7.34 9.90
N ASP A 180 -14.72 6.82 9.36
CA ASP A 180 -13.62 7.68 8.90
C ASP A 180 -14.13 8.66 7.83
N ARG A 181 -13.74 9.93 7.93
CA ARG A 181 -14.22 11.00 7.05
C ARG A 181 -13.39 11.13 5.76
N GLU A 182 -12.20 10.53 5.72
CA GLU A 182 -11.31 10.59 4.56
C GLU A 182 -11.74 9.62 3.46
N ASP A 183 -12.08 10.14 2.27
CA ASP A 183 -12.47 9.33 1.10
C ASP A 183 -11.42 8.25 0.77
N LEU A 184 -10.13 8.57 0.92
CA LEU A 184 -9.04 7.61 0.68
C LEU A 184 -8.98 6.51 1.74
N VAL A 185 -9.35 6.77 2.99
CA VAL A 185 -9.43 5.71 4.02
C VAL A 185 -10.66 4.85 3.79
N GLN A 186 -11.79 5.48 3.42
CA GLN A 186 -13.02 4.78 3.04
C GLN A 186 -12.82 3.80 1.89
N LYS A 187 -12.14 4.23 0.84
CA LYS A 187 -11.76 3.36 -0.29
C LYS A 187 -10.87 2.21 0.14
N ALA A 188 -9.95 2.43 1.08
CA ALA A 188 -9.03 1.40 1.54
C ALA A 188 -9.74 0.27 2.28
N TYR A 189 -10.58 0.56 3.28
CA TYR A 189 -11.28 -0.51 3.97
C TYR A 189 -12.38 -1.16 3.10
N GLY A 190 -13.01 -0.39 2.21
CA GLY A 190 -13.90 -0.96 1.19
C GLY A 190 -13.17 -1.94 0.26
N TRP A 191 -11.97 -1.59 -0.20
CA TRP A 191 -11.13 -2.48 -1.02
C TRP A 191 -10.67 -3.71 -0.24
N MET A 192 -10.28 -3.55 1.03
CA MET A 192 -9.94 -4.68 1.92
C MET A 192 -11.09 -5.69 2.04
N LEU A 193 -12.32 -5.20 2.22
CA LEU A 193 -13.52 -6.04 2.25
C LEU A 193 -13.78 -6.71 0.88
N LYS A 194 -13.59 -5.98 -0.22
CA LYS A 194 -13.71 -6.51 -1.59
C LYS A 194 -12.75 -7.68 -1.86
N GLU A 195 -11.50 -7.57 -1.43
CA GLU A 195 -10.53 -8.65 -1.63
C GLU A 195 -10.90 -9.88 -0.78
N SER A 196 -11.40 -9.66 0.43
CA SER A 196 -11.83 -10.73 1.34
C SER A 196 -13.10 -11.44 0.85
N SER A 197 -13.99 -10.74 0.13
CA SER A 197 -15.24 -11.29 -0.40
C SER A 197 -15.05 -12.28 -1.55
N ASN A 198 -13.84 -12.41 -2.10
CA ASN A 198 -13.54 -13.43 -3.10
C ASN A 198 -13.77 -14.85 -2.54
N VAL A 199 -13.47 -15.05 -1.25
CA VAL A 199 -13.62 -16.34 -0.57
C VAL A 199 -14.73 -16.29 0.49
N ASN A 200 -14.82 -15.19 1.25
CA ASN A 200 -15.75 -15.05 2.39
C ASN A 200 -16.95 -14.15 2.01
N GLN A 201 -17.62 -14.46 0.90
CA GLN A 201 -18.66 -13.57 0.37
C GLN A 201 -19.81 -13.36 1.36
N GLN A 202 -20.22 -14.43 2.05
CA GLN A 202 -21.34 -14.40 3.00
C GLN A 202 -21.01 -13.52 4.21
N GLU A 203 -19.85 -13.73 4.83
CA GLU A 203 -19.41 -13.00 6.02
C GLU A 203 -19.24 -11.51 5.73
N ILE A 204 -18.69 -11.17 4.55
CA ILE A 204 -18.55 -9.77 4.12
C ILE A 204 -19.91 -9.16 3.83
N PHE A 205 -20.83 -9.89 3.20
CA PHE A 205 -22.18 -9.41 2.95
C PHE A 205 -22.95 -9.16 4.26
N GLU A 206 -22.89 -10.08 5.21
CA GLU A 206 -23.50 -9.92 6.53
C GLU A 206 -22.92 -8.72 7.29
N PHE A 207 -21.60 -8.54 7.24
CA PHE A 207 -20.95 -7.36 7.80
C PHE A 207 -21.48 -6.07 7.15
N VAL A 208 -21.56 -6.02 5.82
CA VAL A 208 -22.08 -4.86 5.09
C VAL A 208 -23.54 -4.60 5.49
N MET A 209 -24.40 -5.62 5.49
CA MET A 209 -25.82 -5.46 5.82
C MET A 209 -26.03 -4.97 7.25
N LYS A 210 -25.22 -5.46 8.20
CA LYS A 210 -25.23 -5.01 9.59
C LYS A 210 -24.84 -3.53 9.75
N HIS A 211 -23.97 -3.03 8.88
CA HIS A 211 -23.36 -1.71 9.01
C HIS A 211 -23.77 -0.70 7.93
N LYS A 212 -24.58 -1.08 6.93
CA LYS A 212 -24.90 -0.26 5.74
C LYS A 212 -25.52 1.10 6.05
N SER A 213 -26.17 1.25 7.21
CA SER A 213 -26.75 2.52 7.66
C SER A 213 -25.73 3.57 8.08
N THR A 214 -24.53 3.14 8.49
CA THR A 214 -23.46 4.01 8.98
C THR A 214 -22.23 4.00 8.09
N MET A 215 -22.03 2.93 7.31
CA MET A 215 -20.95 2.80 6.34
C MET A 215 -21.05 3.89 5.26
N SER A 216 -19.91 4.48 4.89
CA SER A 216 -19.86 5.41 3.77
C SER A 216 -20.30 4.73 2.46
N ARG A 217 -21.03 5.46 1.60
CA ARG A 217 -21.42 4.95 0.27
C ARG A 217 -20.22 4.53 -0.57
N THR A 218 -19.10 5.22 -0.42
CA THR A 218 -17.84 4.89 -1.10
C THR A 218 -17.37 3.50 -0.70
N ALA A 219 -17.18 3.25 0.60
CA ALA A 219 -16.68 1.97 1.05
C ALA A 219 -17.65 0.82 0.78
N LEU A 220 -18.96 1.06 0.93
CA LEU A 220 -20.00 0.06 0.63
C LEU A 220 -19.89 -0.41 -0.82
N ARG A 221 -19.83 0.53 -1.78
CA ARG A 221 -19.71 0.21 -3.22
C ARG A 221 -18.47 -0.61 -3.54
N TYR A 222 -17.34 -0.30 -2.91
CA TYR A 222 -16.14 -1.11 -3.05
C TYR A 222 -16.35 -2.52 -2.48
N ALA A 223 -16.86 -2.64 -1.25
CA ALA A 223 -17.01 -3.91 -0.55
C ALA A 223 -17.90 -4.91 -1.32
N ILE A 224 -18.95 -4.43 -1.99
CA ILE A 224 -19.88 -5.27 -2.76
C ILE A 224 -19.52 -5.42 -4.24
N GLU A 225 -18.42 -4.83 -4.71
CA GLU A 225 -18.09 -4.72 -6.15
C GLU A 225 -18.06 -6.08 -6.87
N LYS A 226 -17.63 -7.14 -6.18
CA LYS A 226 -17.53 -8.51 -6.73
C LYS A 226 -18.76 -9.39 -6.49
N MET A 227 -19.75 -8.90 -5.74
CA MET A 227 -20.97 -9.65 -5.44
C MET A 227 -21.94 -9.70 -6.62
N SER A 228 -22.89 -10.63 -6.57
CA SER A 228 -23.95 -10.74 -7.57
C SER A 228 -24.82 -9.47 -7.64
N THR A 229 -25.47 -9.24 -8.77
CA THR A 229 -26.37 -8.09 -8.97
C THR A 229 -27.47 -8.03 -7.90
N ASN A 230 -27.99 -9.17 -7.45
CA ASN A 230 -29.04 -9.24 -6.44
C ASN A 230 -28.52 -8.78 -5.06
N LEU A 231 -27.37 -9.29 -4.62
CA LEU A 231 -26.75 -8.87 -3.36
C LEU A 231 -26.37 -7.38 -3.38
N LYS A 232 -25.84 -6.90 -4.52
CA LYS A 232 -25.55 -5.47 -4.69
C LYS A 232 -26.80 -4.61 -4.53
N LYS A 233 -27.92 -4.99 -5.18
CA LYS A 233 -29.20 -4.30 -5.04
C LYS A 233 -29.65 -4.27 -3.59
N GLN A 234 -29.63 -5.41 -2.89
CA GLN A 234 -30.03 -5.51 -1.48
C GLN A 234 -29.18 -4.61 -0.56
N ALA A 235 -27.86 -4.61 -0.73
CA ALA A 235 -26.95 -3.77 0.05
C ALA A 235 -27.15 -2.26 -0.22
N MET A 236 -27.54 -1.90 -1.45
CA MET A 236 -27.74 -0.51 -1.86
C MET A 236 -29.14 0.04 -1.54
N LEU A 237 -30.10 -0.80 -1.12
CA LEU A 237 -31.39 -0.33 -0.61
C LEU A 237 -31.16 0.50 0.65
N LYS A 238 -31.90 1.61 0.77
CA LYS A 238 -31.90 2.43 1.99
C LYS A 238 -32.19 1.52 3.20
N PRO A 239 -31.47 1.72 4.32
CA PRO A 239 -31.75 1.00 5.56
C PRO A 239 -33.19 1.19 6.01
#